data_AF-A0AAW5SG27-F1
#
_entry.id   AF-A0AAW5SG27-F1
#
_cell.length_a   1.000
_cell.length_b   1.000
_cell.length_c   1.000
_cell.angle_alpha   90.00
_cell.angle_beta   90.00
_cell.angle_gamma   90.00
#
_symmetry.space_group_name_H-M   'P 1'
#
loop_
_entity.id
_entity.type
_entity.pdbx_description
1 polymer ?
#
loop_
_entity_poly.entity_id
_entity_poly.type
_entity_poly.pdbx_seq_one_letter_code
_entity_poly.pdbx_strand_id
1 'polypeptide(L)'
;MTDDPRSAPTSDSDGAFPAGEGAGLLEQLAVASLLAEAEDLTHGVRYLSVATGDPETDDELARINALTAAAWTPAPDAATTSIRGGNDYLTIRVEGSAADSFVEDLATLAHRLDPGFWRVTRSPHAF
;
A
#
# COMPACT_ATOMS: atom_id res chain seq x y z
N MET A 1 21.04 -62.42 29.51
CA MET A 1 20.12 -61.32 29.88
C MET A 1 20.93 -60.06 29.61
N THR A 2 20.80 -59.57 28.38
CA THR A 2 21.75 -58.68 27.71
C THR A 2 21.09 -57.30 27.70
N ASP A 3 21.70 -56.33 28.39
CA ASP A 3 21.24 -54.94 28.45
C ASP A 3 21.98 -54.16 27.35
N ASP A 4 21.23 -53.72 26.35
CA ASP A 4 21.70 -53.06 25.12
C ASP A 4 21.35 -51.56 25.24
N PRO A 5 22.31 -50.62 25.14
CA PRO A 5 22.01 -49.20 25.32
C PRO A 5 21.22 -48.66 24.12
N ARG A 6 20.00 -48.19 24.39
CA ARG A 6 19.15 -47.46 23.42
C ARG A 6 19.92 -46.29 22.82
N SER A 7 20.28 -46.42 21.55
CA SER A 7 20.73 -45.31 20.70
C SER A 7 19.60 -44.29 20.57
N ALA A 8 19.89 -43.02 20.84
CA ALA A 8 18.99 -41.91 20.57
C ALA A 8 18.77 -41.78 19.05
N PRO A 9 17.57 -41.44 18.57
CA PRO A 9 17.37 -41.10 17.18
C PRO A 9 18.05 -39.76 16.90
N THR A 10 19.03 -39.77 15.99
CA THR A 10 19.52 -38.57 15.30
C THR A 10 18.34 -37.97 14.55
N SER A 11 17.76 -36.92 15.10
CA SER A 11 16.73 -36.12 14.43
C SER A 11 17.46 -35.20 13.45
N ASP A 12 17.82 -35.78 12.31
CA ASP A 12 18.25 -35.06 11.13
C ASP A 12 16.97 -34.50 10.48
N SER A 13 16.61 -33.29 10.89
CA SER A 13 15.57 -32.50 10.24
C SER A 13 16.24 -31.23 9.76
N ASP A 14 17.16 -31.42 8.82
CA ASP A 14 17.71 -30.38 7.97
C ASP A 14 16.60 -29.94 7.00
N GLY A 15 15.66 -29.16 7.53
CA GLY A 15 14.62 -28.46 6.78
C GLY A 15 15.25 -27.29 6.02
N ALA A 16 16.16 -27.58 5.12
CA ALA A 16 16.63 -26.64 4.12
C ALA A 16 15.46 -26.39 3.15
N PHE A 17 14.69 -25.34 3.40
CA PHE A 17 13.78 -24.79 2.40
C PHE A 17 14.58 -24.56 1.12
N PRO A 18 14.18 -25.12 -0.04
CA PRO A 18 14.94 -24.94 -1.27
C PRO A 18 14.93 -23.44 -1.60
N ALA A 19 16.10 -22.81 -1.50
CA ALA A 19 16.31 -21.37 -1.72
C ALA A 19 15.91 -20.87 -3.13
N GLY A 20 15.44 -21.76 -4.01
CA GLY A 20 15.00 -21.46 -5.38
C GLY A 20 13.48 -21.26 -5.57
N GLU A 21 12.62 -21.79 -4.71
CA GLU A 21 11.15 -21.64 -4.87
C GLU A 21 10.68 -20.21 -4.53
N GLY A 22 11.28 -19.60 -3.50
CA GLY A 22 10.96 -18.22 -3.12
C GLY A 22 11.34 -17.19 -4.18
N ALA A 23 12.46 -17.40 -4.88
CA ALA A 23 12.89 -16.51 -5.97
C ALA A 23 11.92 -16.54 -7.16
N GLY A 24 11.46 -17.74 -7.56
CA GLY A 24 10.47 -17.88 -8.63
C GLY A 24 9.09 -17.31 -8.27
N LEU A 25 8.67 -17.44 -7.02
CA LEU A 25 7.41 -16.83 -6.54
C LEU A 25 7.48 -15.30 -6.53
N LEU A 26 8.59 -14.71 -6.05
CA LEU A 26 8.77 -13.26 -6.04
C LEU A 26 8.75 -12.67 -7.45
N GLU A 27 9.38 -13.35 -8.41
CA GLU A 27 9.36 -12.94 -9.82
C GLU A 27 7.95 -13.01 -10.41
N GLN A 28 7.19 -14.08 -10.13
CA GLN A 28 5.80 -14.19 -10.56
C GLN A 28 4.91 -13.09 -9.97
N LEU A 29 5.09 -12.77 -8.68
CA LEU A 29 4.36 -11.68 -8.03
C LEU A 29 4.72 -10.33 -8.66
N ALA A 30 6.01 -10.08 -8.94
CA ALA A 30 6.44 -8.85 -9.60
C ALA A 30 5.82 -8.68 -11.00
N VAL A 31 5.77 -9.74 -11.80
CA VAL A 31 5.13 -9.72 -13.13
C VAL A 31 3.61 -9.48 -13.01
N ALA A 32 2.96 -10.13 -12.05
CA ALA A 32 1.53 -9.93 -11.81
C ALA A 32 1.21 -8.49 -11.37
N SER A 33 2.04 -7.89 -10.51
CA SER A 33 1.95 -6.49 -10.12
C SER A 33 2.07 -5.56 -11.34
N LEU A 34 3.09 -5.75 -12.18
CA LEU A 34 3.29 -4.92 -13.38
C LEU A 34 2.10 -5.00 -14.37
N LEU A 35 1.49 -6.18 -14.52
CA LEU A 35 0.31 -6.35 -15.37
C LEU A 35 -0.91 -5.63 -14.79
N ALA A 36 -1.16 -5.77 -13.48
CA ALA A 36 -2.24 -5.06 -12.80
C ALA A 36 -2.06 -3.53 -12.91
N GLU A 37 -0.83 -3.04 -12.81
CA GLU A 37 -0.51 -1.61 -13.00
C GLU A 37 -0.86 -1.12 -14.41
N ALA A 38 -0.47 -1.88 -15.44
CA ALA A 38 -0.78 -1.52 -16.82
C ALA A 38 -2.29 -1.49 -17.07
N GLU A 39 -3.04 -2.41 -16.47
CA GLU A 39 -4.50 -2.46 -16.55
C GLU A 39 -5.16 -1.25 -15.85
N ASP A 40 -4.75 -0.95 -14.61
CA ASP A 40 -5.23 0.22 -13.86
C ASP A 40 -4.95 1.52 -14.62
N LEU A 41 -3.74 1.66 -15.19
CA LEU A 41 -3.38 2.81 -16.01
C LEU A 41 -4.28 2.95 -17.24
N THR A 42 -4.57 1.83 -17.92
CA THR A 42 -5.46 1.79 -19.10
C THR A 42 -6.89 2.15 -18.74
N HIS A 43 -7.35 1.78 -17.55
CA HIS A 43 -8.67 2.12 -17.04
C HIS A 43 -8.76 3.54 -16.44
N GLY A 44 -7.67 4.32 -16.48
CA GLY A 44 -7.66 5.68 -15.95
C GLY A 44 -7.69 5.74 -14.42
N VAL A 45 -7.20 4.67 -13.76
CA VAL A 45 -7.08 4.61 -12.32
C VAL A 45 -5.80 5.32 -11.89
N ARG A 46 -5.88 6.11 -10.83
CA ARG A 46 -4.74 6.79 -10.19
C ARG A 46 -4.81 6.65 -8.68
N TYR A 47 -3.64 6.70 -8.05
CA TYR A 47 -3.52 6.54 -6.61
C TYR A 47 -2.74 7.69 -5.98
N LEU A 48 -3.18 8.11 -4.80
CA LEU A 48 -2.46 9.01 -3.91
C LEU A 48 -2.26 8.33 -2.57
N SER A 49 -1.02 8.08 -2.20
CA SER A 49 -0.66 7.59 -0.87
C SER A 49 -0.03 8.71 -0.05
N VAL A 50 -0.46 8.82 1.21
CA VAL A 50 0.08 9.77 2.17
C VAL A 50 0.46 9.01 3.42
N ALA A 51 1.76 8.93 3.70
CA ALA A 51 2.23 8.47 5.01
C ALA A 51 2.11 9.64 5.97
N THR A 52 1.19 9.54 6.92
CA THR A 52 0.84 10.59 7.87
C THR A 52 1.55 10.42 9.21
N GLY A 53 2.12 9.25 9.49
CA GLY A 53 2.48 8.85 10.85
C GLY A 53 1.24 8.60 11.70
N ASP A 54 1.44 8.01 12.88
CA ASP A 54 0.35 7.81 13.84
C ASP A 54 -0.08 9.18 14.41
N PRO A 55 -1.35 9.60 14.27
CA PRO A 55 -1.81 10.83 14.88
C PRO A 55 -1.84 10.68 16.40
N GLU A 56 -1.15 11.56 17.11
CA GLU A 56 -1.11 11.62 18.58
C GLU A 56 -2.02 12.70 19.14
N THR A 57 -2.49 13.62 18.28
CA THR A 57 -3.31 14.78 18.67
C THR A 57 -4.60 14.90 17.84
N ASP A 58 -5.61 15.55 18.42
CA ASP A 58 -6.87 15.86 17.73
C ASP A 58 -6.65 16.73 16.48
N ASP A 59 -5.66 17.63 16.52
CA ASP A 59 -5.32 18.50 15.39
C ASP A 59 -4.72 17.70 14.21
N GLU A 60 -3.88 16.70 14.49
CA GLU A 60 -3.34 15.80 13.47
C GLU A 60 -4.46 14.96 12.85
N LEU A 61 -5.35 14.40 13.67
CA LEU A 61 -6.50 13.65 13.20
C LEU A 61 -7.45 14.53 12.37
N ALA A 62 -7.66 15.79 12.77
CA ALA A 62 -8.48 16.74 12.03
C ALA A 62 -7.91 17.05 10.62
N ARG A 63 -6.59 17.12 10.47
CA ARG A 63 -5.93 17.27 9.16
C ARG A 63 -6.16 16.07 8.25
N ILE A 64 -6.00 14.86 8.78
CA ILE A 64 -6.26 13.61 8.04
C ILE A 64 -7.72 13.55 7.61
N ASN A 65 -8.64 13.90 8.51
CA ASN A 65 -10.08 13.95 8.22
C ASN A 65 -10.41 15.01 7.15
N ALA A 66 -9.76 16.17 7.17
CA ALA A 66 -9.95 17.21 6.15
C ALA A 66 -9.50 16.73 4.76
N LEU A 67 -8.37 16.04 4.66
CA LEU A 67 -7.91 15.43 3.42
C LEU A 67 -8.89 14.35 2.93
N THR A 68 -9.35 13.49 3.84
CA THR A 68 -10.30 12.40 3.55
C THR A 68 -11.64 12.95 3.06
N ALA A 69 -12.14 14.01 3.70
CA ALA A 69 -13.37 14.68 3.29
C ALA A 69 -13.24 15.34 1.91
N ALA A 70 -12.10 15.97 1.61
CA ALA A 70 -11.84 16.54 0.30
C ALA A 70 -11.77 15.46 -0.78
N ALA A 71 -11.16 14.30 -0.50
CA ALA A 71 -11.11 13.17 -1.43
C ALA A 71 -12.50 12.63 -1.79
N TRP A 72 -13.46 12.67 -0.86
CA TRP A 72 -14.86 12.29 -1.13
C TRP A 72 -15.72 13.40 -1.73
N THR A 73 -15.18 14.61 -1.89
CA THR A 73 -15.91 15.70 -2.55
C THR A 73 -15.99 15.42 -4.06
N PRO A 74 -17.18 15.48 -4.68
CA PRO A 74 -17.31 15.20 -6.11
C PRO A 74 -16.47 16.15 -6.98
N ALA A 75 -15.72 15.57 -7.92
CA ALA A 75 -15.04 16.29 -8.98
C ALA A 75 -15.67 15.95 -10.34
N PRO A 76 -15.71 16.89 -11.31
CA PRO A 76 -16.09 16.57 -12.68
C PRO A 76 -15.15 15.51 -13.26
N ASP A 77 -15.73 14.44 -13.81
CA ASP A 77 -15.02 13.39 -14.54
C ASP A 77 -13.91 12.66 -13.74
N ALA A 78 -13.94 12.75 -12.41
CA ALA A 78 -13.08 12.00 -11.50
C ALA A 78 -13.81 11.68 -10.19
N ALA A 79 -13.62 10.47 -9.67
CA ALA A 79 -14.21 10.06 -8.41
C ALA A 79 -13.25 9.20 -7.60
N THR A 80 -13.16 9.50 -6.30
CA THR A 80 -12.59 8.55 -5.33
C THR A 80 -13.51 7.34 -5.26
N THR A 81 -12.95 6.15 -5.43
CA THR A 81 -13.70 4.88 -5.38
C THR A 81 -13.39 4.09 -4.11
N SER A 82 -12.22 4.33 -3.51
CA SER A 82 -11.87 3.79 -2.21
C SER A 82 -10.78 4.62 -1.55
N ILE A 83 -10.80 4.61 -0.21
CA ILE A 83 -9.69 5.04 0.62
C ILE A 83 -9.37 3.86 1.52
N ARG A 84 -8.12 3.40 1.50
CA ARG A 84 -7.60 2.32 2.34
C ARG A 84 -6.46 2.88 3.17
N GLY A 85 -6.12 2.24 4.29
CA GLY A 85 -5.04 2.74 5.13
C GLY A 85 -5.00 2.09 6.50
N GLY A 86 -3.89 2.33 7.17
CA GLY A 86 -3.69 2.05 8.58
C GLY A 86 -3.81 3.33 9.41
N ASN A 87 -3.20 3.31 10.59
CA ASN A 87 -3.18 4.46 11.47
C ASN A 87 -2.12 5.49 11.03
N ASP A 88 -1.10 5.04 10.28
CA ASP A 88 0.08 5.80 9.89
C ASP A 88 0.15 6.20 8.41
N TYR A 89 -0.80 5.72 7.59
CA TYR A 89 -0.92 6.09 6.19
C TYR A 89 -2.34 5.89 5.65
N LEU A 90 -2.62 6.57 4.54
CA LEU A 90 -3.78 6.31 3.69
C LEU A 90 -3.40 6.27 2.21
N THR A 91 -4.15 5.49 1.44
CA THR A 91 -4.07 5.38 -0.02
C THR A 91 -5.47 5.62 -0.59
N ILE A 92 -5.58 6.64 -1.43
CA ILE A 92 -6.80 7.08 -2.11
C ILE A 92 -6.74 6.58 -3.54
N ARG A 93 -7.78 5.84 -3.97
CA ARG A 93 -7.94 5.37 -5.35
C ARG A 93 -8.96 6.25 -6.07
N VAL A 94 -8.54 6.83 -7.19
CA VAL A 94 -9.35 7.71 -8.04
C VAL A 94 -9.52 7.07 -9.42
N GLU A 95 -10.73 7.13 -9.95
CA GLU A 95 -11.04 6.74 -11.33
C GLU A 95 -11.62 7.92 -12.11
N GLY A 96 -11.47 7.88 -13.44
CA GLY A 96 -12.10 8.83 -14.37
C GLY A 96 -11.10 9.51 -15.29
N SER A 97 -11.60 10.18 -16.33
CA SER A 97 -10.74 10.86 -17.31
C SER A 97 -9.98 12.07 -16.72
N ALA A 98 -10.44 12.61 -15.60
CA ALA A 98 -9.77 13.68 -14.87
C ALA A 98 -9.02 13.19 -13.61
N ALA A 99 -8.83 11.88 -13.44
CA ALA A 99 -8.22 11.30 -12.24
C ALA A 99 -6.82 11.85 -11.94
N ASP A 100 -6.00 12.08 -12.97
CA ASP A 100 -4.67 12.68 -12.86
C ASP A 100 -4.72 14.06 -12.19
N SER A 101 -5.53 14.97 -12.73
CA SER A 101 -5.68 16.32 -12.19
C SER A 101 -6.24 16.31 -10.77
N PHE A 102 -7.21 15.44 -10.49
CA PHE A 102 -7.80 15.35 -9.16
C PHE A 102 -6.80 14.82 -8.12
N VAL A 103 -5.95 13.85 -8.48
CA VAL A 103 -4.85 13.39 -7.63
C VAL A 103 -3.85 14.52 -7.33
N GLU A 104 -3.54 15.38 -8.32
CA GLU A 104 -2.69 16.55 -8.09
C GLU A 104 -3.29 17.58 -7.14
N ASP A 105 -4.60 17.82 -7.24
CA ASP A 105 -5.32 18.73 -6.33
C ASP A 105 -5.30 18.19 -4.89
N LEU A 106 -5.53 16.89 -4.72
CA LEU A 106 -5.46 16.23 -3.43
C LEU A 106 -4.03 16.22 -2.87
N ALA A 107 -3.02 16.00 -3.70
CA ALA A 107 -1.62 16.05 -3.29
C ALA A 107 -1.22 17.48 -2.86
N THR A 108 -1.70 18.49 -3.58
CA THR A 108 -1.51 19.90 -3.21
C THR A 108 -2.18 20.20 -1.87
N LEU A 109 -3.39 19.69 -1.64
CA LEU A 109 -4.06 19.82 -0.34
C LEU A 109 -3.28 19.12 0.77
N ALA A 110 -2.80 17.90 0.54
CA ALA A 110 -2.00 17.15 1.51
C ALA A 110 -0.75 17.94 1.92
N HIS A 111 -0.02 18.53 0.98
CA HIS A 111 1.12 19.40 1.28
C HIS A 111 0.77 20.67 2.07
N ARG A 112 -0.46 21.21 1.93
CA ARG A 112 -0.91 22.36 2.75
C ARG A 112 -1.30 21.94 4.16
N LEU A 113 -1.82 20.73 4.32
CA LEU A 113 -2.23 20.18 5.61
C LEU A 113 -1.04 19.59 6.39
N ASP A 114 0.04 19.23 5.69
CA ASP A 114 1.23 18.62 6.22
C ASP A 114 1.84 19.43 7.38
N PRO A 115 1.95 18.85 8.59
CA PRO A 115 2.67 19.44 9.73
C PRO A 115 4.20 19.48 9.57
N GLY A 116 4.75 18.93 8.48
CA GLY A 116 6.16 18.99 8.09
C GLY A 116 6.84 17.62 7.95
N PHE A 117 6.08 16.52 8.01
CA PHE A 117 6.62 15.16 8.00
C PHE A 117 5.82 14.17 7.15
N TRP A 118 4.68 14.58 6.59
CA TRP A 118 3.92 13.71 5.69
C TRP A 118 4.72 13.41 4.43
N ARG A 119 4.61 12.17 3.96
CA ARG A 119 5.19 11.77 2.66
C ARG A 119 4.07 11.51 1.69
N VAL A 120 3.99 12.37 0.68
CA VAL A 120 2.97 12.31 -0.37
C VAL A 120 3.55 11.63 -1.59
N THR A 121 3.02 10.46 -1.94
CA THR A 121 3.42 9.69 -3.11
C THR A 121 2.24 9.59 -4.07
N ARG A 122 2.43 10.13 -5.27
CA ARG A 122 1.55 9.85 -6.39
C ARG A 122 2.01 8.55 -6.99
N SER A 123 1.09 7.64 -7.22
CA SER A 123 1.44 6.35 -7.79
C SER A 123 0.42 5.99 -8.86
N PRO A 124 0.85 5.31 -9.93
CA PRO A 124 -0.10 4.62 -10.80
C PRO A 124 -0.76 3.41 -10.11
N HIS A 125 -0.36 3.06 -8.88
CA HIS A 125 -0.78 1.84 -8.17
C HIS A 125 -0.88 2.04 -6.65
N ALA A 126 -1.71 1.23 -5.99
CA ALA A 126 -1.77 1.16 -4.53
C ALA A 126 -0.49 0.55 -3.95
N PHE A 127 0.08 1.16 -2.91
CA PHE A 127 1.11 0.57 -2.06
C PHE A 127 0.50 -0.43 -1.06
#